data_AF-A0AAV5X8Q2-F1
#
_entry.id   AF-A0AAV5X8Q2-F1
#
_cell.length_a   1.000
_cell.length_b   1.000
_cell.length_c   1.000
_cell.angle_alpha   90.00
_cell.angle_beta   90.00
_cell.angle_gamma   90.00
#
_symmetry.space_group_name_H-M   'P 1'
#
loop_
_entity.id
_entity.type
_entity.pdbx_description
1 polymer ?
#
loop_
_entity_poly.entity_id
_entity_poly.type
_entity_poly.pdbx_seq_one_letter_code
_entity_poly.pdbx_strand_id
1 'polypeptide(L)' 'MGTCPKCKLRIRKNGNHVKLGSVWMHKMCPTRSARSKKTA' A
#
# COMPACT_ATOMS: atom_id res chain seq x y z
N MET A 1 -5.54 -7.64 5.55
CA MET A 1 -4.10 -7.66 5.87
C MET A 1 -3.36 -8.46 4.81
N GLY A 2 -3.18 -7.86 3.62
CA GLY A 2 -2.48 -8.48 2.50
C GLY A 2 -1.41 -7.55 1.96
N THR A 3 -0.81 -7.93 0.85
CA THR A 3 0.15 -7.09 0.14
C THR A 3 -0.60 -6.29 -0.92
N CYS A 4 -0.40 -4.97 -0.98
CA CYS A 4 -0.99 -4.13 -2.01
C CYS A 4 -0.45 -4.56 -3.39
N PRO A 5 -1.29 -5.00 -4.35
CA PRO A 5 -0.80 -5.43 -5.66
C PRO A 5 -0.08 -4.34 -6.46
N LYS A 6 -0.39 -3.05 -6.21
CA LYS A 6 0.17 -1.90 -6.93
C LYS A 6 1.62 -1.58 -6.53
N CYS A 7 1.88 -1.48 -5.22
CA CYS A 7 3.21 -1.13 -4.70
C CYS A 7 3.97 -2.32 -4.11
N LYS A 8 3.33 -3.50 -4.00
CA LYS A 8 3.86 -4.71 -3.36
C LYS A 8 4.24 -4.52 -1.89
N LEU A 9 3.76 -3.45 -1.23
CA LEU A 9 3.98 -3.20 0.18
C LEU A 9 2.87 -3.82 1.03
N ARG A 10 3.24 -4.22 2.25
CA ARG A 10 2.31 -4.81 3.22
C ARG A 10 1.32 -3.75 3.72
N ILE A 11 0.03 -4.05 3.62
CA ILE A 11 -1.03 -3.17 4.09
C ILE A 11 -1.15 -3.31 5.60
N ARG A 12 -0.83 -2.23 6.31
CA ARG A 12 -0.94 -2.18 7.78
C ARG A 12 -2.41 -2.06 8.18
N LYS A 13 -2.77 -2.70 9.29
CA LYS A 13 -4.15 -2.82 9.81
C LYS A 13 -4.80 -1.46 10.12
N ASN A 14 -4.00 -0.41 10.36
CA ASN A 14 -4.45 0.94 10.72
C ASN A 14 -4.06 2.03 9.70
N GLY A 15 -3.79 1.66 8.45
CA GLY A 15 -3.42 2.62 7.39
C GLY A 15 -4.58 2.93 6.44
N ASN A 16 -4.46 4.01 5.67
CA ASN A 16 -5.40 4.36 4.60
C ASN A 16 -5.38 3.29 3.47
N HIS A 17 -6.23 2.28 3.59
CA HIS A 17 -6.42 1.23 2.60
C HIS A 17 -7.90 1.01 2.26
N VAL A 18 -8.15 0.56 1.04
CA VAL A 18 -9.46 0.28 0.47
C VAL A 18 -9.53 -1.17 0.02
N LYS A 19 -10.71 -1.77 0.11
CA LYS A 19 -10.97 -3.11 -0.40
C LYS A 19 -11.59 -2.99 -1.80
N LEU A 20 -10.90 -3.53 -2.79
CA LEU A 20 -11.36 -3.62 -4.18
C LEU A 20 -11.68 -5.09 -4.48
N GLY A 21 -12.94 -5.48 -4.34
CA GLY A 21 -13.37 -6.88 -4.44
C GLY A 21 -12.71 -7.75 -3.38
N SER A 22 -11.93 -8.74 -3.80
CA SER A 22 -11.18 -9.65 -2.92
C SER A 22 -9.81 -9.13 -2.51
N VAL A 23 -9.33 -8.03 -3.12
CA VAL A 23 -7.98 -7.50 -2.90
C VAL A 23 -8.00 -6.23 -2.05
N TRP A 24 -7.01 -6.12 -1.16
CA TRP A 24 -6.77 -4.89 -0.40
C TRP A 24 -5.72 -4.05 -1.12
N MET A 25 -5.95 -2.74 -1.19
CA MET A 25 -5.02 -1.76 -1.75
C MET A 25 -4.86 -0.57 -0.82
N HIS A 26 -3.72 0.12 -0.87
CA HIS A 26 -3.62 1.44 -0.23
C HIS A 26 -4.56 2.44 -0.95
N LYS A 27 -5.34 3.22 -0.18
CA LYS A 27 -6.21 4.28 -0.70
C LYS A 27 -5.40 5.31 -1.47
N MET A 28 -4.26 5.69 -0.88
CA MET A 28 -3.19 6.41 -1.56
C MET A 28 -2.00 5.47 -1.69
N CYS A 29 -2.00 4.69 -2.75
CA CYS A 29 -0.85 3.84 -3.03
C CYS A 29 0.34 4.71 -3.40
N PRO A 30 1.51 4.57 -2.74
CA PRO A 30 2.71 5.19 -3.25
C PRO A 30 2.92 4.58 -4.64
N THR A 31 2.74 5.39 -5.68
CA THR A 31 3.13 5.00 -7.03
C THR A 31 4.60 4.63 -6.97
N ARG A 32 5.02 3.65 -7.76
CA ARG A 32 6.34 3.01 -7.66
C ARG A 32 7.54 3.98 -7.78
N SER A 33 7.31 5.26 -8.05
CA SER A 33 8.30 6.36 -7.97
C SER A 33 8.52 6.92 -6.57
N ALA A 34 7.57 6.80 -5.65
CA ALA A 34 7.79 7.12 -4.24
C ALA A 34 8.36 5.90 -3.53
N ARG A 35 9.52 5.42 -3.98
CA ARG A 35 10.50 4.88 -3.02
C ARG A 35 10.77 6.07 -2.11
N SER A 36 9.95 6.21 -1.07
CA SER A 36 10.29 7.01 0.09
C SER A 36 11.62 6.42 0.53
N LYS A 37 12.70 7.07 0.08
CA LYS A 37 13.98 7.07 0.76
C LYS A 37 13.58 7.49 2.17
N LYS A 38 13.29 6.52 3.03
CA LYS A 38 13.42 6.72 4.45
C LYS A 38 14.92 6.87 4.65
N THR A 39 15.37 8.09 4.47
CA THR A 39 16.62 8.57 5.03
C THR A 39 16.35 8.63 6.53
N ALA A 40 16.95 7.70 7.27
CA ALA A 40 17.39 7.79 8.66
C ALA A 40 17.99 6.43 9.00
#